data_AF-A0A161LKJ9-F1
#
_entry.id   AF-A0A161LKJ9-F1
#
_cell.length_a   1.000
_cell.length_b   1.000
_cell.length_c   1.000
_cell.angle_alpha   90.00
_cell.angle_beta   90.00
_cell.angle_gamma   90.00
#
_symmetry.space_group_name_H-M   'P 1'
#
loop_
_entity.id
_entity.type
_entity.pdbx_description
1 polymer ?
#
loop_
_entity_poly.entity_id
_entity_poly.type
_entity_poly.pdbx_seq_one_letter_code
_entity_poly.pdbx_strand_id
1 'polypeptide(L)' 'MTAAVAEVNGEFAVLLRHAGELRAVMAVEIGDGRVDTVRTLMNPAELAFAAAQLV' A
#
# COMPACT_ATOMS: atom_id res chain seq x y z
N MET A 1 -0.59 -8.23 -12.85
CA MET A 1 -0.67 -7.20 -11.81
C MET A 1 -1.70 -7.65 -10.80
N THR A 2 -1.41 -7.52 -9.51
CA THR A 2 -2.32 -7.94 -8.42
C THR A 2 -2.46 -6.81 -7.42
N ALA A 3 -3.64 -6.74 -6.78
CA ALA A 3 -3.91 -5.85 -5.67
C ALA A 3 -4.40 -6.70 -4.49
N ALA A 4 -3.89 -6.44 -3.29
CA ALA A 4 -4.31 -7.09 -2.07
C ALA A 4 -4.37 -6.07 -0.93
N VAL A 5 -5.36 -6.22 -0.03
CA VAL A 5 -5.39 -5.44 1.21
C VAL A 5 -4.46 -6.11 2.22
N ALA A 6 -3.63 -5.32 2.88
CA ALA A 6 -2.75 -5.76 3.96
C ALA A 6 -2.68 -4.67 5.03
N GLU A 7 -2.27 -5.07 6.24
CA GLU A 7 -1.94 -4.12 7.30
C GLU A 7 -0.50 -3.64 7.09
N VAL A 8 -0.29 -2.32 7.07
CA VAL A 8 1.01 -1.67 6.95
C VAL A 8 1.11 -0.66 8.09
N ASN A 9 2.07 -0.85 8.99
CA ASN A 9 2.27 0.02 10.16
C ASN A 9 1.01 0.22 11.03
N GLY A 10 0.14 -0.80 11.14
CA GLY A 10 -1.08 -0.73 11.94
C GLY A 10 -2.32 -0.22 11.20
N GLU A 11 -2.20 0.12 9.91
CA GLU A 11 -3.31 0.65 9.10
C GLU A 11 -3.55 -0.20 7.86
N PHE A 12 -4.80 -0.23 7.37
CA PHE A 12 -5.12 -0.92 6.13
C PHE A 12 -4.58 -0.18 4.91
N ALA A 13 -3.82 -0.89 4.08
CA ALA A 13 -3.31 -0.42 2.82
C ALA A 13 -3.57 -1.43 1.70
N VAL A 14 -3.60 -0.94 0.45
CA VAL A 14 -3.62 -1.77 -0.75
C VAL A 14 -2.20 -1.89 -1.28
N LEU A 15 -1.72 -3.12 -1.40
CA LEU A 15 -0.45 -3.46 -2.00
C LEU A 15 -0.64 -3.76 -3.48
N LEU A 16 -0.01 -2.98 -4.34
CA LEU A 16 0.02 -3.22 -5.79
C LEU A 16 1.31 -3.93 -6.16
N ARG A 17 1.19 -5.11 -6.76
CA ARG A 17 2.33 -5.89 -7.25
C ARG A 17 2.30 -6.10 -8.76
N HIS A 18 3.47 -6.03 -9.37
CA HIS A 18 3.70 -6.36 -10.77
C HIS A 18 4.90 -7.29 -10.88
N ALA A 19 4.71 -8.45 -11.53
CA ALA A 19 5.74 -9.50 -11.61
C ALA A 19 6.30 -9.91 -10.23
N GLY A 20 5.46 -9.94 -9.19
CA GLY A 20 5.84 -10.27 -7.80
C GLY A 20 6.40 -9.10 -7.00
N GLU A 21 6.92 -8.08 -7.66
CA GLU A 21 7.51 -6.90 -7.03
C GLU A 21 6.46 -5.90 -6.57
N LEU A 22 6.68 -5.29 -5.41
CA LEU A 22 5.85 -4.20 -4.90
C LEU A 22 6.08 -2.94 -5.74
N ARG A 23 5.02 -2.41 -6.34
CA ARG A 23 5.06 -1.22 -7.21
C ARG A 23 4.37 0.00 -6.64
N ALA A 24 3.43 -0.21 -5.72
CA ALA A 24 2.86 0.87 -4.94
C ALA A 24 2.25 0.32 -3.64
N VAL A 25 2.16 1.20 -2.65
CA VAL A 25 1.34 1.03 -1.46
C VAL A 25 0.33 2.18 -1.44
N MET A 26 -0.95 1.88 -1.35
CA MET A 26 -2.01 2.87 -1.24
C MET A 26 -2.63 2.82 0.15
N ALA A 27 -2.53 3.90 0.90
CA ALA A 27 -3.31 4.09 2.13
C ALA A 27 -4.62 4.79 1.77
N VAL A 28 -5.74 4.28 2.27
CA VAL A 28 -7.09 4.84 2.04
C VAL A 28 -7.65 5.29 3.38
N GLU A 29 -7.88 6.58 3.52
CA GLU A 29 -8.54 7.15 4.69
C GLU A 29 -10.05 7.19 4.43
N ILE A 30 -10.82 6.62 5.35
CA ILE A 30 -12.29 6.56 5.27
C ILE A 30 -12.87 7.31 6.47
N GLY A 31 -13.61 8.38 6.21
CA GLY A 31 -14.38 9.13 7.20
C GLY A 31 -15.82 9.27 6.72
N ASP A 32 -16.80 9.38 7.63
CA ASP A 32 -18.23 9.53 7.29
C ASP A 32 -18.76 8.56 6.21
N GLY A 33 -18.27 7.32 6.22
CA GLY A 33 -18.64 6.26 5.28
C GLY A 33 -18.16 6.48 3.84
N ARG A 34 -17.25 7.42 3.58
CA ARG A 34 -16.69 7.73 2.26
C ARG A 34 -15.16 7.78 2.31
N VAL A 35 -14.53 7.63 1.14
CA VAL A 35 -13.08 7.84 1.02
C VAL A 35 -12.81 9.33 1.08
N ASP A 36 -12.01 9.75 2.05
CA ASP A 36 -11.59 11.15 2.21
C ASP A 36 -10.28 11.40 1.47
N THR A 37 -9.31 10.51 1.64
CA THR A 37 -7.96 10.63 1.06
C THR A 37 -7.47 9.28 0.53
N VAL A 38 -6.75 9.32 -0.58
CA VAL A 38 -5.91 8.20 -1.04
C VAL A 38 -4.47 8.70 -1.14
N ARG A 39 -3.56 8.11 -0.37
CA ARG A 39 -2.11 8.38 -0.48
C ARG A 39 -1.43 7.20 -1.15
N THR A 40 -0.67 7.47 -2.20
CA THR A 40 0.06 6.42 -2.93
C THR A 40 1.55 6.63 -2.77
N LEU A 41 2.22 5.64 -2.18
CA LEU A 41 3.67 5.56 -2.12
C LEU A 41 4.20 4.86 -3.37
N MET A 42 5.08 5.52 -4.12
CA MET A 42 5.73 5.00 -5.31
C MET A 42 7.27 5.15 -5.30
N ASN A 43 7.85 5.73 -4.24
CA ASN A 43 9.29 5.91 -4.15
C ASN A 43 9.97 4.52 -4.10
N PRO A 44 10.85 4.17 -5.07
CA PRO A 44 11.47 2.85 -5.12
C PRO A 44 12.24 2.46 -3.85
N ALA A 45 12.93 3.42 -3.20
CA ALA A 45 13.69 3.14 -1.99
C ALA A 45 12.78 2.79 -0.81
N GLU A 46 11.70 3.54 -0.63
CA GLU A 46 10.71 3.28 0.41
C GLU A 46 9.91 2.01 0.13
N LEU A 47 9.64 1.71 -1.13
CA LEU A 47 9.00 0.45 -1.54
C LEU A 47 9.90 -0.76 -1.28
N ALA A 48 11.20 -0.65 -1.53
CA ALA A 48 12.14 -1.72 -1.20
C ALA A 48 12.20 -1.97 0.31
N PHE A 49 12.19 -0.91 1.11
CA PHE A 49 12.10 -1.00 2.57
C PHE A 49 10.79 -1.67 3.00
N ALA A 50 9.63 -1.19 2.50
CA ALA A 50 8.32 -1.77 2.82
C ALA A 50 8.22 -3.24 2.40
N ALA A 51 8.73 -3.61 1.22
CA ALA A 51 8.74 -4.99 0.74
C ALA A 51 9.52 -5.93 1.67
N ALA A 52 10.55 -5.45 2.36
CA ALA A 52 11.30 -6.24 3.33
C ALA A 52 10.57 -6.43 4.68
N GLN A 53 9.56 -5.61 4.98
CA GLN A 53 8.77 -5.67 6.23
C GLN A 53 7.44 -6.42 6.06
N LEU A 54 6.99 -6.61 4.83
CA LEU A 54 5.76 -7.34 4.50
C LEU A 54 6.05 -8.85 4.59
N VAL A 55 5.65 -9.45 5.72
CA VAL A 55 5.74 -10.91 5.99
C VAL A 55 4.71 -11.69 5.18
#